data_AF-A0A351YF88-F1
#
_entry.id   AF-A0A351YF88-F1
#
_cell.length_a   1.000
_cell.length_b   1.000
_cell.length_c   1.000
_cell.angle_alpha   90.00
_cell.angle_beta   90.00
_cell.angle_gamma   90.00
#
_symmetry.space_group_name_H-M   'P 1'
#
loop_
_entity.id
_entity.type
_entity.pdbx_description
1 polymer ?
#
loop_
_entity_poly.entity_id
_entity_poly.type
_entity_poly.pdbx_seq_one_letter_code
_entity_poly.pdbx_strand_id
1 'polypeptide(L)' 'MSKEVKKRVKVAPTEPKRTRRMVCWVSEDEAAIVDRYLAKYKITNKGRWMRETMLAFIYHTMEEDYPTLFNEHDMRR' A
#
# COMPACT_ATOMS: atom_id res chain seq x y z
N MET A 1 1.01 38.39 26.54
CA MET A 1 0.56 36.98 26.69
C MET A 1 1.43 36.10 25.83
N SER A 2 2.37 35.37 26.44
CA SER A 2 3.41 34.60 25.74
C SER A 2 2.81 33.33 25.14
N LYS A 3 2.96 33.12 23.82
CA LYS A 3 2.52 31.91 23.13
C LYS A 3 3.52 30.79 23.43
N GLU A 4 3.11 29.78 24.20
CA GLU A 4 3.87 28.54 24.36
C GLU A 4 4.04 27.84 23.01
N VAL A 5 5.28 27.80 22.51
CA VAL A 5 5.65 27.00 21.35
C VAL A 5 5.80 25.56 21.83
N LYS A 6 4.80 24.71 21.55
CA LYS A 6 4.87 23.27 21.84
C LYS A 6 6.12 22.67 21.17
N LYS A 7 7.11 22.30 21.98
CA LYS A 7 8.36 21.69 21.55
C LYS A 7 8.05 20.29 21.01
N ARG A 8 8.13 20.12 19.69
CA ARG A 8 7.82 18.86 19.01
C ARG A 8 8.92 17.83 19.36
N VAL A 9 8.54 16.79 20.11
CA VAL A 9 9.43 15.66 20.44
C VAL A 9 9.77 14.94 19.13
N LYS A 10 11.05 14.97 18.74
CA LYS A 10 11.56 14.24 17.58
C LYS A 10 11.74 12.78 17.98
N VAL A 11 10.74 11.95 17.69
CA VAL A 11 10.85 10.50 17.82
C VAL A 11 11.79 9.98 16.73
N ALA A 12 12.74 9.12 17.10
CA ALA A 12 13.63 8.46 16.15
C ALA A 12 12.78 7.65 15.14
N PRO A 13 13.04 7.74 13.83
CA PRO A 13 12.27 6.97 12.86
C PRO A 13 12.64 5.49 13.01
N THR A 14 11.70 4.67 13.48
CA THR A 14 11.83 3.21 13.55
C THR A 14 11.79 2.55 12.16
N GLU A 15 11.29 3.26 11.15
CA GLU A 15 11.19 2.79 9.76
C GLU A 15 12.08 3.62 8.82
N PRO A 16 12.69 3.00 7.79
CA PRO A 16 13.45 3.72 6.78
C PRO A 16 12.57 4.75 6.07
N LYS A 17 13.11 5.96 5.87
CA LYS A 17 12.38 7.04 5.22
C LYS A 17 12.07 6.68 3.77
N ARG A 18 10.82 6.91 3.36
CA ARG A 18 10.37 6.72 1.97
C ARG A 18 10.95 7.84 1.11
N THR A 19 11.93 7.52 0.26
CA THR A 19 12.68 8.50 -0.56
C THR A 19 12.29 8.49 -2.04
N ARG A 20 11.72 7.39 -2.55
CA ARG A 20 11.33 7.23 -3.96
C ARG A 20 9.88 7.64 -4.17
N ARG A 21 9.63 8.41 -5.24
CA ARG A 21 8.29 8.81 -5.67
C ARG A 21 7.81 7.89 -6.80
N MET A 22 6.61 7.36 -6.66
CA MET A 22 5.87 6.72 -7.75
C MET A 22 4.67 7.61 -8.09
N VAL A 23 4.42 7.78 -9.39
CA VAL A 23 3.27 8.53 -9.91
C VAL A 23 2.54 7.62 -10.88
N CYS A 24 1.21 7.58 -10.76
CA CYS A 24 0.34 6.86 -11.67
C CYS A 24 -0.69 7.87 -12.19
N TRP A 25 -0.85 7.90 -13.51
CA TRP A 25 -1.93 8.61 -14.16
C TRP A 25 -3.12 7.66 -14.26
N VAL A 26 -4.31 8.16 -13.93
CA VAL A 26 -5.56 7.42 -13.99
C VAL A 26 -6.61 8.30 -14.65
N SER A 27 -7.56 7.68 -15.33
CA SER A 27 -8.76 8.34 -15.86
C SER A 27 -9.69 8.80 -14.73
N GLU A 28 -10.66 9.65 -15.06
CA GLU A 28 -11.65 10.14 -14.11
C GLU A 28 -12.51 8.99 -13.55
N ASP A 29 -12.87 8.02 -14.39
CA ASP A 29 -13.67 6.86 -14.00
C ASP A 29 -12.93 5.96 -13.00
N GLU A 30 -11.65 5.67 -13.27
CA GLU A 30 -10.79 4.90 -12.36
C GLU A 30 -10.63 5.61 -11.01
N ALA A 31 -10.40 6.94 -11.03
CA ALA A 31 -10.31 7.73 -9.81
C ALA A 31 -11.62 7.71 -9.02
N ALA A 32 -12.77 7.85 -9.68
CA ALA A 32 -14.10 7.82 -9.05
C ALA A 32 -14.43 6.46 -8.43
N ILE A 33 -14.01 5.35 -9.05
CA ILE A 33 -14.16 4.01 -8.47
C ILE A 33 -13.34 3.88 -7.20
N VAL A 34 -12.07 4.29 -7.24
CA VAL A 34 -11.17 4.26 -6.08
C VAL A 34 -11.72 5.12 -4.93
N ASP A 35 -12.15 6.35 -5.22
CA ASP A 35 -12.64 7.26 -4.19
C ASP A 35 -13.96 6.77 -3.56
N ARG A 36 -14.86 6.17 -4.35
CA ARG A 36 -16.06 5.51 -3.81
C ARG A 36 -15.71 4.34 -2.90
N TYR A 37 -14.74 3.51 -3.28
CA TYR A 37 -14.27 2.40 -2.45
C TYR A 37 -13.71 2.92 -1.11
N LEU A 38 -12.81 3.90 -1.16
CA LEU A 38 -12.21 4.49 0.03
C LEU A 38 -13.26 5.11 0.96
N ALA A 39 -14.25 5.82 0.39
CA ALA A 39 -15.35 6.40 1.16
C ALA A 39 -16.21 5.33 1.84
N LYS A 40 -16.55 4.25 1.12
CA LYS A 40 -17.36 3.13 1.65
C LYS A 40 -16.72 2.50 2.88
N TYR A 41 -15.40 2.28 2.85
CA TYR A 41 -14.65 1.67 3.95
C TYR A 41 -14.04 2.68 4.93
N LYS A 42 -14.37 3.98 4.78
CA LYS A 42 -13.89 5.08 5.63
C LYS A 42 -12.36 5.16 5.72
N ILE A 43 -11.69 4.86 4.62
CA ILE A 43 -10.23 4.88 4.52
C ILE A 43 -9.80 6.33 4.24
N THR A 44 -9.17 6.95 5.23
CA THR A 44 -8.75 8.36 5.15
C THR A 44 -7.41 8.55 4.45
N ASN A 45 -6.54 7.55 4.48
CA ASN A 45 -5.19 7.64 3.92
C ASN A 45 -5.08 6.86 2.59
N LYS A 46 -5.47 7.53 1.50
CA LYS A 46 -5.38 6.99 0.12
C LYS A 46 -3.98 6.49 -0.23
N GLY A 47 -2.94 7.27 0.11
CA GLY A 47 -1.55 6.90 -0.21
C GLY A 47 -1.05 5.67 0.54
N ARG A 48 -1.49 5.45 1.78
CA ARG A 48 -1.20 4.22 2.53
C ARG A 48 -1.91 3.03 1.89
N TRP A 49 -3.21 3.17 1.63
CA TRP A 49 -4.01 2.13 1.02
C TRP A 49 -3.46 1.68 -0.33
N MET A 50 -3.17 2.62 -1.24
CA MET A 50 -2.59 2.30 -2.55
C MET A 50 -1.31 1.46 -2.43
N ARG A 51 -0.41 1.80 -1.50
CA ARG A 51 0.84 1.04 -1.31
C ARG A 51 0.59 -0.35 -0.76
N GLU A 52 -0.26 -0.47 0.25
CA GLU A 52 -0.59 -1.77 0.84
C GLU A 52 -1.27 -2.68 -0.18
N THR A 53 -2.20 -2.16 -0.98
CA THR A 53 -2.87 -2.90 -2.05
C THR A 53 -1.89 -3.34 -3.14
N MET A 54 -1.04 -2.43 -3.63
CA MET A 54 -0.04 -2.79 -4.64
C MET A 54 0.93 -3.85 -4.13
N LEU A 55 1.42 -3.72 -2.89
CA LEU A 55 2.34 -4.70 -2.31
C LEU A 55 1.66 -6.03 -2.07
N ALA A 56 0.45 -6.05 -1.52
CA ALA A 56 -0.31 -7.28 -1.28
C ALA A 56 -0.57 -8.02 -2.59
N PHE A 57 -0.92 -7.31 -3.66
CA PHE A 57 -1.07 -7.89 -5.00
C PHE A 57 0.25 -8.51 -5.50
N ILE A 58 1.36 -7.76 -5.47
CA ILE A 58 2.67 -8.25 -5.92
C ILE A 58 3.09 -9.49 -5.12
N TYR A 59 2.95 -9.48 -3.80
CA TYR A 59 3.31 -10.62 -2.97
C TYR A 59 2.47 -11.85 -3.31
N HIS A 60 1.16 -11.67 -3.44
CA HIS A 60 0.26 -12.75 -3.81
C HIS A 60 0.63 -13.36 -5.17
N THR A 61 0.85 -12.51 -6.18
CA THR A 61 1.30 -12.96 -7.51
C THR A 61 2.65 -13.67 -7.46
N MET A 62 3.61 -13.17 -6.67
CA MET A 62 4.91 -13.81 -6.52
C MET A 62 4.86 -15.15 -5.76
N GLU A 63 3.90 -15.32 -4.85
CA GLU A 63 3.65 -16.59 -4.18
C GLU A 63 3.01 -17.61 -5.15
N GLU A 64 2.07 -17.17 -5.98
CA GLU A 64 1.43 -18.02 -7.00
C GLU A 64 2.39 -18.42 -8.12
N ASP A 65 3.21 -17.49 -8.62
CA ASP A 65 4.20 -17.73 -9.67
C ASP A 65 5.48 -18.42 -9.15
N TYR A 66 5.52 -18.77 -7.86
CA TYR A 66 6.67 -19.47 -7.30
C TYR A 66 6.80 -20.83 -7.98
N PRO A 67 7.90 -21.11 -8.72
CA PRO A 67 8.05 -22.35 -9.46
C PRO A 67 8.19 -23.49 -8.47
N THR A 68 7.06 -24.12 -8.16
CA THR A 68 7.03 -25.31 -7.32
C THR A 68 7.67 -26.44 -8.12
N LEU A 69 8.55 -27.21 -7.46
CA LEU A 69 9.32 -28.29 -8.09
C LEU A 69 8.43 -29.37 -8.72
N PHE A 70 7.17 -29.41 -8.31
CA PHE A 70 6.09 -30.26 -8.83
C PHE A 70 4.83 -29.40 -8.90
N ASN A 71 4.11 -29.44 -10.03
CA ASN A 71 2.76 -28.87 -10.08
C ASN A 71 1.82 -29.69 -9.17
N GLU A 72 0.73 -29.11 -8.69
CA GLU A 72 -0.27 -29.85 -7.87
C GLU A 72 -0.74 -31.16 -8.54
N HIS A 73 -0.69 -31.21 -9.87
CA HIS A 73 -1.05 -32.38 -10.68
C HIS A 73 0.01 -33.49 -10.63
N ASP A 74 1.29 -33.17 -10.38
CA ASP A 74 2.39 -34.14 -10.25
C ASP A 74 2.48 -34.73 -8.83
N MET A 75 2.02 -34.02 -7.80
CA MET A 75 2.03 -34.52 -6.40
C MET A 75 0.91 -35.50 -6.06
N ARG A 76 -0.18 -35.56 -6.86
CA ARG A 76 -1.35 -36.43 -6.59
C ARG A 76 -1.32 -37.78 -7.32
N ARG A 77 -0.18 -38.19 -7.87
CA ARG A 77 -0.05 -39.43 -8.65
C ARG A 77 0.66 -40.55 -7.91
#